data_AF-I4I3A7-F1
#
_entry.id   AF-I4I3A7-F1
#
_cell.length_a   1.000
_cell.length_b   1.000
_cell.length_c   1.000
_cell.angle_alpha   90.00
_cell.angle_beta   90.00
_cell.angle_gamma   90.00
#
_symmetry.space_group_name_H-M   'P 1'
#
loop_
_entity.id
_entity.type
_entity.pdbx_description
1 polymer ?
#
loop_
_entity_poly.entity_id
_entity_poly.type
_entity_poly.pdbx_seq_one_letter_code
_entity_poly.pdbx_strand_id
1 'polypeptide(L)'
;MSVDMWSGFTAVIKELFPNAKIIYDRFHVMAIINDELNKLRKLMGVHEKGLPHLLWKNKEDLKDEQKQQLEVILKEHPCLGIAWEMKEEIRQIYQSCRTFRGAERKLEKWIRIGGILYQSIASMIQKHLPGICNYFENHTTDGLIEGMNTKIKLIKRISYEFTN
;
A
#
# COMPACT_ATOMS: atom_id res chain seq x y z
N MET A 1 15.06 -4.93 9.02
CA MET A 1 15.75 -4.08 8.03
C MET A 1 14.86 -3.94 6.81
N SER A 2 14.19 -2.79 6.67
CA SER A 2 13.48 -2.42 5.44
C SER A 2 14.44 -1.57 4.62
N VAL A 3 15.47 -2.22 4.05
CA VAL A 3 16.25 -1.59 2.99
C VAL A 3 15.33 -1.59 1.79
N ASP A 4 14.99 -0.40 1.31
CA ASP A 4 14.08 -0.10 0.19
C ASP A 4 14.40 -1.00 -1.03
N MET A 5 13.87 -2.23 -1.04
CA MET A 5 14.02 -3.19 -2.14
C MET A 5 13.51 -2.62 -3.46
N TRP A 6 12.68 -1.58 -3.38
CA TRP A 6 12.21 -0.80 -4.50
C TRP A 6 13.30 -0.07 -5.25
N SER A 7 14.21 0.59 -4.54
CA SER A 7 15.19 1.48 -5.15
C SER A 7 16.27 0.72 -5.92
N GLY A 8 16.84 -0.32 -5.30
CA GLY A 8 17.86 -1.17 -5.92
C GLY A 8 17.35 -1.93 -7.15
N PHE A 9 16.17 -2.56 -7.06
CA PHE A 9 15.57 -3.23 -8.21
C PHE A 9 15.14 -2.25 -9.31
N THR A 10 14.63 -1.06 -8.94
CA THR A 10 14.22 -0.05 -9.92
C THR A 10 15.41 0.43 -10.76
N ALA A 11 16.58 0.65 -10.14
CA ALA A 11 17.77 1.06 -10.86
C ALA A 11 18.21 0.00 -11.89
N VAL A 12 18.29 -1.26 -11.45
CA VAL A 12 18.68 -2.39 -12.32
C VAL A 12 17.69 -2.62 -13.46
N ILE A 13 16.37 -2.53 -13.20
CA ILE A 13 15.35 -2.69 -14.24
C ILE A 13 15.45 -1.58 -15.28
N LYS A 14 15.72 -0.34 -14.88
CA LYS A 14 15.89 0.78 -15.83
C LYS A 14 17.15 0.61 -16.69
N GLU A 15 18.21 0.05 -16.12
CA GLU A 15 19.44 -0.23 -16.85
C GLU A 15 19.24 -1.35 -17.89
N LEU A 16 18.64 -2.47 -17.48
CA LEU A 16 18.45 -3.64 -18.35
C LEU A 16 17.28 -3.49 -19.34
N PHE A 17 16.25 -2.72 -18.96
CA PHE A 17 15.02 -2.57 -19.73
C PHE A 17 14.57 -1.09 -19.73
N PRO A 18 15.27 -0.19 -20.43
CA PRO A 18 15.03 1.26 -20.37
C PRO A 18 13.63 1.69 -20.83
N ASN A 19 12.97 0.87 -21.67
CA ASN A 19 11.63 1.14 -22.18
C ASN A 19 10.52 0.47 -21.36
N ALA A 20 10.84 -0.29 -20.30
CA ALA A 20 9.84 -0.98 -19.50
C ALA A 20 9.12 -0.02 -18.55
N LYS A 21 7.79 -0.09 -18.53
CA LYS A 21 6.99 0.58 -17.48
C LYS A 21 7.17 -0.17 -16.17
N ILE A 22 7.67 0.52 -15.15
CA ILE A 22 7.73 -0.02 -13.79
C ILE A 22 6.33 0.07 -13.18
N ILE A 23 5.82 -1.06 -12.73
CA ILE A 23 4.56 -1.16 -12.00
C ILE A 23 4.88 -1.61 -10.59
N TYR A 24 4.30 -0.91 -9.62
CA TYR A 24 4.45 -1.27 -8.24
C TYR A 24 3.22 -1.96 -7.68
N ASP A 25 3.45 -3.02 -6.91
CA ASP A 25 2.40 -3.90 -6.39
C ASP A 25 1.57 -3.21 -5.30
N ARG A 26 0.23 -3.20 -5.49
CA ARG A 26 -0.73 -2.70 -4.50
C ARG A 26 -0.57 -3.35 -3.13
N PHE A 27 -0.22 -4.65 -3.08
CA PHE A 27 -0.10 -5.38 -1.81
C PHE A 27 1.05 -4.84 -0.97
N HIS A 28 2.11 -4.33 -1.61
CA HIS A 28 3.22 -3.72 -0.91
C HIS A 28 2.82 -2.38 -0.28
N VAL A 29 2.11 -1.53 -1.04
CA VAL A 29 1.57 -0.26 -0.51
C VAL A 29 0.60 -0.52 0.64
N MET A 30 -0.30 -1.50 0.49
CA MET A 30 -1.25 -1.88 1.55
C MET A 30 -0.56 -2.48 2.79
N ALA A 31 0.52 -3.24 2.62
CA ALA A 31 1.28 -3.78 3.74
C ALA A 31 1.98 -2.67 4.54
N ILE A 32 2.58 -1.70 3.85
CA ILE A 32 3.26 -0.57 4.50
C ILE A 32 2.26 0.29 5.29
N ILE A 33 1.11 0.65 4.70
CA ILE A 33 0.14 1.48 5.43
C ILE A 33 -0.46 0.75 6.64
N ASN A 34 -0.66 -0.56 6.55
CA ASN A 34 -1.13 -1.37 7.68
C ASN A 34 -0.10 -1.42 8.83
N ASP A 35 1.19 -1.48 8.51
CA ASP A 35 2.26 -1.41 9.50
C ASP A 35 2.32 -0.01 10.14
N GLU A 36 2.23 1.05 9.35
CA GLU A 36 2.18 2.43 9.84
C GLU A 36 0.95 2.70 10.71
N LEU A 37 -0.23 2.23 10.31
CA LEU A 37 -1.45 2.32 11.13
C LEU A 37 -1.28 1.60 12.48
N ASN A 38 -0.66 0.42 12.49
CA ASN A 38 -0.38 -0.29 13.74
C ASN A 38 0.65 0.43 14.61
N LYS A 39 1.63 1.12 14.02
CA LYS A 39 2.57 1.99 14.74
C LYS A 39 1.86 3.19 15.35
N LEU A 40 1.01 3.89 14.58
CA LEU A 40 0.20 5.00 15.06
C LEU A 40 -0.70 4.59 16.23
N ARG A 41 -1.40 3.46 16.11
CA ARG A 41 -2.19 2.87 17.20
C ARG A 41 -1.37 2.72 18.48
N LYS A 42 -0.16 2.16 18.39
CA LYS A 42 0.73 2.00 19.56
C LYS A 42 1.18 3.35 20.13
N LEU A 43 1.51 4.32 19.28
CA LEU A 43 1.90 5.67 19.71
C LEU A 43 0.76 6.40 20.42
N MET A 44 -0.48 6.13 20.02
CA MET A 44 -1.69 6.68 20.65
C MET A 44 -2.10 5.96 21.93
N GLY A 45 -1.37 4.92 22.37
CA GLY A 45 -1.67 4.18 23.60
C GLY A 45 -2.90 3.27 23.51
N VAL A 46 -3.32 2.91 22.30
CA VAL A 46 -4.54 2.13 22.03
C VAL A 46 -4.16 0.64 21.99
N HIS A 47 -4.47 -0.13 23.05
CA HIS A 47 -3.94 -1.49 23.29
C HIS A 47 -5.00 -2.61 23.35
N GLU A 48 -6.20 -2.35 22.88
CA GLU A 48 -7.35 -3.25 22.90
C GLU A 48 -7.00 -4.57 22.19
N LYS A 49 -7.26 -5.68 22.88
CA LYS A 49 -6.95 -7.02 22.38
C LYS A 49 -7.75 -7.31 21.11
N GLY A 50 -7.05 -7.76 20.07
CA GLY A 50 -7.66 -8.10 18.78
C GLY A 50 -7.83 -6.92 17.81
N LEU A 51 -7.69 -5.67 18.28
CA LEU A 51 -7.80 -4.48 17.43
C LEU A 51 -6.82 -4.45 16.24
N PRO A 52 -5.54 -4.90 16.36
CA PRO A 52 -4.64 -4.93 15.21
C PRO A 52 -5.20 -5.73 14.03
N HIS A 53 -5.87 -6.85 14.31
CA HIS A 53 -6.50 -7.68 13.28
C HIS A 53 -7.70 -6.98 12.65
N LEU A 54 -8.48 -6.24 13.44
CA LEU A 54 -9.62 -5.46 12.93
C LEU A 54 -9.16 -4.30 12.02
N LEU A 55 -8.08 -3.60 12.39
CA LEU A 55 -7.53 -2.50 11.60
C LEU A 55 -6.95 -2.97 10.25
N TRP A 56 -6.35 -4.16 10.22
CA TRP A 56 -5.77 -4.72 8.99
C TRP A 56 -6.81 -5.18 7.98
N LYS A 57 -7.98 -5.61 8.46
CA LYS A 57 -9.09 -6.01 7.60
C LYS A 57 -9.57 -4.84 6.75
N ASN A 58 -10.05 -5.18 5.56
CA ASN A 58 -10.77 -4.24 4.73
C ASN A 58 -12.16 -3.99 5.32
N LYS A 59 -12.72 -2.80 5.12
CA LYS A 59 -14.05 -2.45 5.62
C LYS A 59 -15.13 -3.45 5.19
N GLU A 60 -15.05 -3.95 3.95
CA GLU A 60 -15.98 -4.94 3.40
C GLU A 60 -15.78 -6.37 3.94
N ASP A 61 -14.60 -6.70 4.47
CA ASP A 61 -14.25 -8.03 5.02
C ASP A 61 -14.53 -8.15 6.54
N LEU A 62 -15.02 -7.07 7.15
CA LEU A 62 -15.46 -7.05 8.54
C LEU A 62 -16.88 -7.65 8.64
N LYS A 63 -17.06 -8.61 9.56
CA LYS A 63 -18.39 -9.05 9.97
C LYS A 63 -19.10 -7.93 10.72
N ASP A 64 -20.43 -8.00 10.82
CA ASP A 64 -21.20 -6.91 11.43
C ASP A 64 -20.84 -6.69 12.91
N GLU A 65 -20.56 -7.75 13.68
CA GLU A 65 -20.08 -7.60 15.06
C GLU A 65 -18.69 -6.94 15.10
N GLN A 66 -17.82 -7.27 14.14
CA GLN A 66 -16.49 -6.68 14.03
C GLN A 66 -16.54 -5.20 13.63
N LYS A 67 -17.47 -4.83 12.75
CA LYS A 67 -17.71 -3.43 12.37
C LYS A 67 -18.17 -2.62 13.57
N GLN A 68 -19.15 -3.14 14.32
CA GLN A 68 -19.65 -2.45 15.51
C GLN A 68 -18.56 -2.29 16.58
N GLN A 69 -17.79 -3.35 16.84
CA GLN A 69 -16.66 -3.29 17.77
C GLN A 69 -15.63 -2.25 17.33
N LEU A 70 -15.25 -2.26 16.04
CA LEU A 70 -14.30 -1.30 15.50
C LEU A 70 -14.84 0.13 15.58
N GLU A 71 -16.10 0.36 15.25
CA GLU A 71 -16.73 1.68 15.27
C GLU A 71 -16.73 2.30 16.68
N VAL A 72 -17.00 1.51 17.72
CA VAL A 72 -16.92 1.97 19.11
C VAL A 72 -15.51 2.46 19.44
N ILE A 73 -14.49 1.65 19.13
CA ILE A 73 -13.09 1.99 19.41
C ILE A 73 -12.65 3.23 18.62
N LEU A 74 -13.02 3.33 17.34
CA LEU A 74 -12.64 4.48 16.51
C LEU A 74 -13.36 5.76 16.93
N LYS A 75 -14.56 5.68 17.52
CA LYS A 75 -15.25 6.83 18.13
C LYS A 75 -14.57 7.30 19.41
N GLU A 76 -14.07 6.39 20.22
CA GLU A 76 -13.30 6.71 21.44
C GLU A 76 -11.92 7.28 21.11
N HIS A 77 -11.33 6.87 19.98
CA HIS A 77 -10.01 7.32 19.51
C HIS A 77 -10.10 7.98 18.12
N PRO A 78 -10.63 9.21 17.99
CA PRO A 78 -10.90 9.84 16.69
C PRO A 78 -9.68 9.97 15.77
N CYS A 79 -8.48 10.20 16.34
CA CYS A 79 -7.25 10.26 15.55
C CYS A 79 -6.92 8.91 14.89
N LEU A 80 -7.17 7.80 15.59
CA LEU A 80 -7.04 6.45 15.03
C LEU A 80 -8.14 6.18 13.99
N GLY A 81 -9.35 6.68 14.24
CA GLY A 81 -10.45 6.68 13.27
C GLY A 81 -10.06 7.30 11.93
N ILE A 82 -9.57 8.53 11.96
CA ILE A 82 -9.05 9.23 10.78
C ILE A 82 -7.94 8.42 10.14
N ALA A 83 -6.96 7.94 10.91
CA ALA A 83 -5.86 7.15 10.36
C ALA A 83 -6.35 5.87 9.65
N TRP A 84 -7.36 5.17 10.19
CA TRP A 84 -7.94 4.00 9.57
C TRP A 84 -8.73 4.34 8.30
N GLU A 85 -9.50 5.44 8.30
CA GLU A 85 -10.22 5.92 7.12
C GLU A 85 -9.25 6.26 5.98
N MET A 86 -8.14 6.93 6.28
CA MET A 86 -7.10 7.23 5.30
C MET A 86 -6.49 5.96 4.69
N LYS A 87 -6.35 4.87 5.46
CA LYS A 87 -5.95 3.57 4.93
C LYS A 87 -6.99 3.00 3.97
N GLU A 88 -8.27 3.12 4.30
CA GLU A 88 -9.36 2.71 3.41
C GLU A 88 -9.48 3.58 2.15
N GLU A 89 -9.08 4.86 2.20
CA GLU A 89 -9.02 5.72 1.02
C GLU A 89 -8.01 5.21 -0.02
N ILE A 90 -6.78 4.84 0.38
CA ILE A 90 -5.80 4.24 -0.55
C ILE A 90 -6.38 2.98 -1.19
N ARG A 91 -7.00 2.13 -0.39
CA ARG A 91 -7.66 0.92 -0.86
C ARG A 91 -8.75 1.23 -1.89
N GLN A 92 -9.60 2.21 -1.60
CA GLN A 92 -10.66 2.64 -2.50
C GLN A 92 -10.11 3.19 -3.82
N ILE A 93 -8.94 3.86 -3.80
CA ILE A 93 -8.25 4.28 -5.03
C ILE A 93 -7.92 3.04 -5.87
N TYR A 94 -7.28 2.02 -5.28
CA TYR A 94 -6.96 0.76 -5.97
C TYR A 94 -8.19 0.00 -6.51
N GLN A 95 -9.33 0.09 -5.83
CA GLN A 95 -10.55 -0.58 -6.27
C GLN A 95 -11.34 0.18 -7.33
N SER A 96 -11.32 1.52 -7.30
CA SER A 96 -12.22 2.36 -8.11
C SER A 96 -11.57 3.09 -9.28
N CYS A 97 -10.27 3.40 -9.20
CA CYS A 97 -9.59 4.06 -10.31
C CYS A 97 -9.35 3.09 -11.48
N ARG A 98 -9.41 3.62 -12.70
CA ARG A 98 -9.23 2.86 -13.95
C ARG A 98 -8.25 3.53 -14.91
N THR A 99 -7.64 4.63 -14.49
CA THR A 99 -6.74 5.42 -15.33
C THR A 99 -5.58 5.95 -14.49
N PHE A 100 -4.41 6.10 -15.13
CA PHE A 100 -3.24 6.73 -14.54
C PHE A 100 -3.57 8.09 -13.92
N ARG A 101 -4.08 9.02 -14.75
CA ARG A 101 -4.40 10.39 -14.32
C ARG A 101 -5.46 10.44 -13.22
N GLY A 102 -6.40 9.50 -13.21
CA GLY A 102 -7.40 9.39 -12.15
C GLY A 102 -6.77 8.98 -10.81
N ALA A 103 -5.87 7.98 -10.83
CA ALA A 103 -5.15 7.55 -9.65
C ALA A 103 -4.16 8.62 -9.15
N GLU A 104 -3.41 9.24 -10.06
CA GLU A 104 -2.44 10.31 -9.77
C GLU A 104 -3.08 11.43 -8.94
N ARG A 105 -4.17 12.03 -9.44
CA ARG A 105 -4.86 13.12 -8.74
C ARG A 105 -5.35 12.72 -7.34
N LYS A 106 -5.87 11.49 -7.20
CA LYS A 106 -6.39 11.01 -5.90
C LYS A 106 -5.25 10.73 -4.93
N LEU A 107 -4.15 10.13 -5.38
CA LEU A 107 -2.97 9.87 -4.56
C LEU A 107 -2.26 11.17 -4.16
N GLU A 108 -2.16 12.16 -5.04
CA GLU A 108 -1.62 13.48 -4.69
C GLU A 108 -2.49 14.20 -3.65
N LYS A 109 -3.82 14.10 -3.77
CA LYS A 109 -4.74 14.59 -2.74
C LYS A 109 -4.49 13.85 -1.42
N TRP A 110 -4.39 12.53 -1.45
CA TRP A 110 -4.13 11.72 -0.28
C TRP A 110 -2.80 12.08 0.39
N ILE A 111 -1.71 12.24 -0.37
CA ILE A 111 -0.39 12.63 0.12
C ILE A 111 -0.45 13.98 0.86
N ARG A 112 -1.15 14.97 0.30
CA ARG A 112 -1.26 16.31 0.90
C ARG A 112 -1.98 16.29 2.25
N ILE A 113 -3.03 15.49 2.38
CA ILE A 113 -3.83 15.39 3.60
C ILE A 113 -3.16 14.45 4.61
N GLY A 114 -2.69 13.30 4.12
CA GLY A 114 -2.16 12.20 4.91
C GLY A 114 -0.74 12.36 5.37
N GLY A 115 0.07 13.21 4.72
CA GLY A 115 1.46 13.43 5.07
C GLY A 115 1.71 13.87 6.51
N ILE A 116 0.68 14.39 7.21
CA ILE A 116 0.75 14.75 8.63
C ILE A 116 0.78 13.49 9.53
N LEU A 117 -0.09 12.51 9.26
CA LEU A 117 -0.20 11.26 10.05
C LEU A 117 0.68 10.14 9.50
N TYR A 118 0.87 10.12 8.19
CA TYR A 118 1.46 9.04 7.39
C TYR A 118 2.68 9.55 6.60
N GLN A 119 3.55 10.35 7.26
CA GLN A 119 4.66 11.03 6.59
C GLN A 119 5.56 10.09 5.79
N SER A 120 5.88 8.92 6.35
CA SER A 120 6.76 7.92 5.73
C SER A 120 6.16 7.34 4.45
N ILE A 121 4.96 6.75 4.53
CA ILE A 121 4.32 6.20 3.32
C ILE A 121 3.91 7.28 2.33
N ALA A 122 3.51 8.48 2.77
CA ALA A 122 3.20 9.59 1.87
C ALA A 122 4.43 9.98 1.03
N SER A 123 5.62 10.06 1.66
CA SER A 123 6.88 10.32 0.97
C SER A 123 7.24 9.18 0.00
N MET A 124 7.02 7.93 0.40
CA MET A 124 7.23 6.75 -0.44
C MET A 124 6.32 6.77 -1.69
N ILE A 125 5.01 7.01 -1.50
CA ILE A 125 4.04 7.09 -2.59
C ILE A 125 4.42 8.25 -3.52
N GLN A 126 4.79 9.41 -2.98
CA GLN A 126 5.20 10.56 -3.78
C GLN A 126 6.42 10.25 -4.66
N LYS A 127 7.48 9.67 -4.06
CA LYS A 127 8.73 9.34 -4.76
C LYS A 127 8.52 8.37 -5.93
N HIS A 128 7.49 7.53 -5.84
CA HIS A 128 7.25 6.43 -6.75
C HIS A 128 5.88 6.50 -7.45
N LEU A 129 5.25 7.68 -7.40
CA LEU A 129 3.90 7.93 -7.87
C LEU A 129 3.66 7.46 -9.31
N PRO A 130 4.54 7.73 -10.29
CA PRO A 130 4.32 7.25 -11.65
C PRO A 130 4.25 5.72 -11.75
N GLY A 131 5.09 5.00 -11.00
CA GLY A 131 5.10 3.54 -11.01
C GLY A 131 3.90 2.93 -10.30
N ILE A 132 3.36 3.60 -9.28
CA ILE A 132 2.08 3.23 -8.66
C ILE A 132 0.94 3.49 -9.65
N CYS A 133 0.93 4.64 -10.32
CA CYS A 133 -0.11 5.02 -11.27
C CYS A 133 -0.13 4.11 -12.52
N ASN A 134 1.01 3.55 -12.93
CA ASN A 134 1.08 2.56 -14.01
C ASN A 134 0.25 1.29 -13.73
N TYR A 135 -0.03 0.96 -12.46
CA TYR A 135 -0.97 -0.12 -12.11
C TYR A 135 -2.35 0.11 -12.74
N PHE A 136 -2.79 1.36 -12.79
CA PHE A 136 -4.14 1.75 -13.21
C PHE A 136 -4.31 1.90 -14.72
N GLU A 137 -3.22 1.89 -15.49
CA GLU A 137 -3.28 1.83 -16.96
C GLU A 137 -3.50 0.40 -17.47
N ASN A 138 -3.07 -0.61 -16.71
CA ASN A 138 -2.94 -1.98 -17.18
C ASN A 138 -4.01 -2.91 -16.60
N HIS A 139 -5.22 -2.43 -16.32
CA HIS A 139 -6.34 -3.29 -15.91
C HIS A 139 -6.80 -4.28 -17.00
N THR A 140 -6.09 -4.39 -18.12
CA THR A 140 -6.11 -5.55 -19.00
C THR A 140 -5.47 -6.76 -18.32
N THR A 141 -6.33 -7.49 -17.60
CA THR A 141 -6.17 -8.84 -17.03
C THR A 141 -5.18 -8.98 -15.86
N ASP A 142 -5.73 -9.27 -14.68
CA ASP A 142 -5.00 -9.74 -13.50
C ASP A 142 -3.98 -10.86 -13.83
N GLY A 143 -4.24 -11.66 -14.86
CA GLY A 143 -3.33 -12.72 -15.33
C GLY A 143 -1.98 -12.26 -15.92
N LEU A 144 -1.90 -11.09 -16.57
CA LEU A 144 -0.62 -10.57 -17.09
C LEU A 144 0.27 -10.05 -15.95
N ILE A 145 -0.35 -9.37 -14.97
CA ILE A 145 0.34 -8.85 -13.79
C ILE A 145 0.79 -10.00 -12.87
N GLU A 146 -0.04 -11.03 -12.69
CA GLU A 146 0.36 -12.26 -11.98
C GLU A 146 1.53 -12.97 -12.66
N GLY A 147 1.54 -13.02 -14.01
CA GLY A 147 2.65 -13.55 -14.78
C GLY A 147 3.95 -12.76 -14.60
N MET A 148 3.88 -11.43 -14.60
CA MET A 148 5.03 -10.56 -14.34
C MET A 148 5.52 -10.68 -12.89
N ASN A 149 4.62 -10.69 -11.91
CA ASN A 149 4.95 -10.89 -10.50
C ASN A 149 5.61 -12.25 -10.26
N THR A 150 5.16 -13.29 -10.96
CA THR A 150 5.76 -14.63 -10.91
C THR A 150 7.17 -14.62 -11.49
N LYS A 151 7.38 -13.95 -12.63
CA LYS A 151 8.72 -13.78 -13.23
C LYS A 151 9.67 -13.00 -12.33
N ILE A 152 9.22 -11.92 -11.69
CA ILE A 152 10.03 -11.15 -10.72
C ILE A 152 10.35 -12.00 -9.49
N LYS A 153 9.41 -12.79 -8.97
CA LYS A 153 9.66 -13.73 -7.87
C LYS A 153 10.69 -14.80 -8.27
N LEU A 154 10.63 -15.30 -9.50
CA LEU A 154 11.60 -16.27 -10.04
C LEU A 154 12.99 -15.65 -10.15
N ILE A 155 13.11 -14.44 -10.71
CA ILE A 155 14.38 -13.69 -10.81
C ILE A 155 14.96 -13.43 -9.40
N LYS A 156 14.11 -13.09 -8.42
CA LYS A 156 14.52 -12.99 -7.02
C LYS A 156 15.06 -14.32 -6.48
N ARG A 157 14.37 -15.44 -6.70
CA ARG A 157 14.85 -16.77 -6.26
C ARG A 157 16.21 -17.12 -6.89
N ILE A 158 16.34 -16.93 -8.19
CA ILE A 158 17.57 -17.23 -8.94
C ILE A 158 18.75 -16.35 -8.46
N SER A 159 18.53 -15.06 -8.19
CA SER A 159 19.59 -14.17 -7.69
C SER A 159 20.10 -14.53 -6.29
N TYR A 160 19.27 -15.15 -5.43
CA TYR A 160 19.73 -15.73 -4.16
C TYR A 160 20.48 -17.06 -4.33
N GLU A 161 20.27 -17.80 -5.43
CA GLU A 161 20.99 -19.04 -5.72
C GLU A 161 22.39 -18.80 -6.30
N PHE A 162 22.65 -17.60 -6.87
CA PHE A 162 23.97 -17.20 -7.36
C PHE A 162 24.93 -16.66 -6.28
N THR A 163 24.57 -16.74 -5.00
CA THR A 163 25.42 -16.35 -3.85
C THR A 163 25.95 -17.54 -3.06
N ASN A 164 26.31 -18.64 -3.75
CA ASN A 164 27.16 -19.71 -3.22
C ASN A 164 28.35 -19.97 -4.16
#